data_AF-A0A744II31-F1
#
_entry.id   AF-A0A744II31-F1
#
_cell.length_a   1.000
_cell.length_b   1.000
_cell.length_c   1.000
_cell.angle_alpha   90.00
_cell.angle_beta   90.00
_cell.angle_gamma   90.00
#
_symmetry.space_group_name_H-M   'P 1'
#
loop_
_entity.id
_entity.type
_entity.pdbx_description
1 polymer ?
#
loop_
_entity_poly.entity_id
_entity_poly.type
_entity_poly.pdbx_seq_one_letter_code
_entity_poly.pdbx_strand_id
1 'polypeptide(L)' 'MSDKRKSYNVPADKYLRLERMAVDMSYKAGKTIKWTEIISYLIDNYAKDAVADMLSKEMSNKKTNV' A
#
# COMPACT_ATOMS: atom_id res chain seq x y z
N MET A 1 -23.15 12.19 4.43
CA MET A 1 -22.87 10.84 4.96
C MET A 1 -21.57 10.91 5.75
N SER A 2 -21.58 10.55 7.04
CA SER A 2 -20.39 10.66 7.89
C SER A 2 -19.32 9.67 7.43
N ASP A 3 -18.17 10.17 7.03
CA ASP A 3 -17.09 9.38 6.46
C ASP A 3 -16.45 8.52 7.58
N LYS A 4 -16.85 7.25 7.66
CA LYS A 4 -16.38 6.32 8.70
C LYS A 4 -14.91 6.01 8.45
N ARG A 5 -14.02 6.79 9.06
CA ARG A 5 -12.58 6.56 9.04
C ARG A 5 -12.25 5.21 9.69
N LYS A 6 -11.54 4.36 8.97
CA LYS A 6 -10.95 3.12 9.50
C LYS A 6 -9.45 3.37 9.73
N SER A 7 -8.94 3.00 10.89
CA SER A 7 -7.51 3.04 11.18
C SER A 7 -6.86 1.70 10.78
N TYR A 8 -5.66 1.78 10.22
CA TYR A 8 -4.82 0.62 9.96
C TYR A 8 -3.55 0.76 10.79
N ASN A 9 -3.29 -0.22 11.66
CA ASN A 9 -2.07 -0.25 12.45
C ASN A 9 -0.93 -0.82 11.58
N VAL A 10 -0.01 0.07 11.19
CA VAL A 10 1.15 -0.29 10.38
C VAL A 10 2.27 -0.77 11.30
N PRO A 11 2.82 -1.99 11.12
CA PRO A 11 4.01 -2.45 11.84
C PRO A 11 5.20 -1.52 11.60
N ALA A 12 6.06 -1.36 12.62
CA ALA A 12 7.21 -0.44 12.58
C ALA A 12 8.11 -0.65 11.35
N ASP A 13 8.37 -1.89 10.94
CA ASP A 13 9.20 -2.19 9.77
C ASP A 13 8.60 -1.69 8.46
N LYS A 14 7.27 -1.82 8.31
CA LYS A 14 6.55 -1.34 7.11
C LYS A 14 6.50 0.19 7.12
N TYR A 15 6.27 0.77 8.30
CA TYR A 15 6.29 2.21 8.47
C TYR A 15 7.64 2.81 8.08
N LEU A 16 8.76 2.25 8.58
CA LEU A 16 10.10 2.73 8.26
C LEU A 16 10.42 2.67 6.77
N ARG A 17 9.97 1.61 6.07
CA ARG A 17 10.13 1.48 4.61
C ARG A 17 9.35 2.57 3.88
N LEU A 18 8.11 2.82 4.27
CA LEU A 18 7.26 3.86 3.69
C LEU A 18 7.82 5.26 3.95
N GLU A 19 8.32 5.52 5.16
CA GLU A 19 8.92 6.79 5.52
C GLU A 19 10.19 7.06 4.67
N ARG A 20 11.05 6.06 4.50
CA ARG A 20 12.23 6.17 3.60
C ARG A 20 11.83 6.48 2.16
N MET A 21 10.84 5.76 1.63
CA MET A 21 10.32 6.04 0.28
C MET A 21 9.72 7.45 0.17
N ALA A 22 9.03 7.91 1.21
CA ALA A 22 8.49 9.26 1.27
C ALA A 22 9.60 10.32 1.26
N VAL A 23 10.68 10.10 2.01
CA VAL A 23 11.85 10.99 2.01
C VAL A 23 12.53 11.03 0.64
N ASP A 24 12.77 9.87 0.02
CA ASP A 24 13.40 9.77 -1.30
C ASP A 24 12.56 10.46 -2.38
N MET A 25 11.24 10.25 -2.34
CA MET A 25 10.31 10.90 -3.24
C MET A 25 10.25 12.40 -2.99
N SER A 26 10.27 12.83 -1.73
CA SER A 26 10.28 14.24 -1.34
C SER A 26 11.51 14.97 -1.87
N TYR A 27 12.67 14.33 -1.75
CA TYR A 27 13.94 14.84 -2.26
C TYR A 27 13.90 15.01 -3.78
N LYS A 28 13.40 13.99 -4.50
CA LYS A 28 13.29 14.04 -5.98
C LYS A 28 12.24 15.04 -6.47
N ALA A 29 11.12 15.15 -5.76
CA ALA A 29 10.01 16.03 -6.14
C ALA A 29 10.20 17.48 -5.68
N GLY A 30 11.18 17.75 -4.82
CA GLY A 30 11.42 19.07 -4.22
C GLY A 30 10.27 19.54 -3.30
N LYS A 31 9.42 18.61 -2.83
CA LYS A 31 8.24 18.87 -2.00
C LYS A 31 8.17 17.86 -0.88
N THR A 32 7.71 18.27 0.30
CA THR A 32 7.51 17.35 1.42
C THR A 32 6.29 16.47 1.18
N ILE A 33 6.52 15.17 1.01
CA ILE A 33 5.50 14.14 0.80
C ILE A 33 5.40 13.31 2.08
N LYS A 34 4.17 13.03 2.51
CA LYS A 34 3.93 12.18 3.69
C LYS A 34 3.73 10.73 3.27
N TRP A 35 4.20 9.79 4.08
CA TRP A 35 3.95 8.35 3.88
C TRP A 35 2.45 8.02 3.74
N THR A 36 1.56 8.78 4.39
CA THR A 36 0.10 8.62 4.29
C THR A 36 -0.43 8.92 2.90
N GLU A 37 0.16 9.89 2.18
CA GLU A 37 -0.26 10.25 0.82
C GLU A 37 0.13 9.14 -0.16
N ILE A 38 1.31 8.54 0.04
CA ILE A 38 1.76 7.38 -0.73
C ILE A 38 0.81 6.21 -0.54
N ILE A 39 0.40 5.92 0.70
CA ILE A 39 -0.59 4.86 0.96
C ILE A 39 -1.94 5.19 0.32
N SER A 40 -2.43 6.42 0.43
CA SER A 40 -3.71 6.80 -0.20
C SER A 40 -3.65 6.58 -1.70
N TYR A 41 -2.57 7.02 -2.35
CA TYR A 41 -2.37 6.82 -3.78
C TYR A 41 -2.30 5.33 -4.16
N LEU A 42 -1.66 4.50 -3.34
CA LEU A 42 -1.62 3.05 -3.50
C LEU A 42 -3.02 2.43 -3.42
N ILE A 43 -3.84 2.85 -2.45
CA ILE A 43 -5.20 2.35 -2.29
C ILE A 43 -6.06 2.76 -3.49
N ASP A 44 -5.97 4.01 -3.93
CA ASP A 44 -6.85 4.53 -4.96
C ASP A 44 -6.51 3.97 -6.36
N ASN A 45 -5.22 3.83 -6.67
CA ASN A 45 -4.78 3.45 -8.03
C ASN A 45 -4.41 1.97 -8.17
N TYR A 46 -3.83 1.36 -7.14
CA TYR A 46 -3.26 0.01 -7.24
C TYR A 46 -4.04 -1.06 -6.47
N ALA A 47 -5.11 -0.72 -5.72
CA ALA A 47 -5.88 -1.73 -5.00
C ALA A 47 -6.51 -2.78 -5.93
N LYS A 48 -6.93 -2.40 -7.14
CA LYS A 48 -7.51 -3.33 -8.13
C LYS A 48 -6.48 -4.37 -8.59
N ASP A 49 -5.26 -3.92 -8.88
CA ASP A 49 -4.18 -4.79 -9.31
C ASP A 49 -3.75 -5.71 -8.16
N ALA A 50 -3.69 -5.18 -6.94
CA ALA A 50 -3.41 -5.98 -5.75
C ALA A 50 -4.45 -7.10 -5.53
N VAL A 51 -5.73 -6.83 -5.77
CA VAL A 51 -6.78 -7.88 -5.69
C VAL A 51 -6.57 -8.95 -6.77
N ALA A 52 -6.25 -8.55 -8.00
CA ALA A 52 -5.98 -9.50 -9.08
C ALA A 52 -4.78 -10.41 -8.78
N ASP A 53 -3.69 -9.85 -8.24
CA ASP A 53 -2.51 -10.61 -7.82
C ASP A 53 -2.81 -11.55 -6.66
N MET A 54 -3.60 -11.11 -5.68
CA MET A 54 -4.01 -11.95 -4.56
C MET A 54 -4.88 -13.13 -5.03
N LEU A 55 -5.84 -12.89 -5.94
CA LEU A 55 -6.65 -13.94 -6.55
C LEU A 55 -5.79 -14.93 -7.33
N SER A 56 -4.83 -14.43 -8.12
CA SER A 56 -3.90 -15.26 -8.87
C SER A 56 -3.07 -16.16 -7.95
N LYS A 57 -2.55 -15.62 -6.84
CA LYS A 57 -1.83 -16.40 -5.83
C LYS A 57 -2.70 -17.47 -5.19
N GLU A 58 -3.92 -17.13 -4.79
CA GLU A 58 -4.87 -18.06 -4.18
C GLU A 58 -5.21 -19.23 -5.12
N MET A 59 -5.45 -18.92 -6.40
CA MET A 59 -5.75 -19.92 -7.43
C MET A 59 -4.54 -20.79 -7.79
N SER A 60 -3.33 -20.23 -7.76
CA SER A 60 -2.09 -20.98 -7.96
C SER A 60 -1.85 -21.96 -6.81
N ASN A 61 -2.09 -21.53 -5.57
CA ASN A 61 -1.89 -22.35 -4.38
C ASN A 61 -2.91 -23.51 -4.30
N LYS A 62 -4.13 -23.32 -4.81
CA LYS A 62 -5.14 -24.38 -4.95
C LYS A 62 -4.74 -25.49 -5.93
N LYS A 63 -3.98 -25.19 -6.99
CA LYS A 63 -3.50 -26.19 -7.96
C LYS A 63 -2.36 -27.05 -7.44
N THR A 64 -1.65 -26.61 -6.41
CA THR A 64 -0.53 -27.37 -5.81
C THR A 64 -1.00 -28.36 -4.73
N ASN A 65 -2.24 -28.21 -4.25
CA ASN A 65 -2.85 -29.07 -3.22
C ASN A 65 -3.92 -30.05 -3.77
N VAL A 66 -3.95 -30.29 -5.10
CA VAL A 66 -4.81 -31.31 -5.74
C VAL A 66 -3.93 -32.26 -6.54
#